data_AF-A0A167XNN1-F1
#
_entry.id   AF-A0A167XNN1-F1
#
_cell.length_a   1.000
_cell.length_b   1.000
_cell.length_c   1.000
_cell.angle_alpha   90.00
_cell.angle_beta   90.00
_cell.angle_gamma   90.00
#
_symmetry.space_group_name_H-M   'P 1'
#
loop_
_entity.id
_entity.type
_entity.pdbx_description
1 polymer ?
#
loop_
_entity_poly.entity_id
_entity_poly.type
_entity_poly.pdbx_seq_one_letter_code
_entity_poly.pdbx_strand_id
1 'polypeptide(L)'
;IERWGKLDLPGKAKLNSRLNELRRDRPGRSSRYFEVCSSSPLFGEALAFYTRRLPDESTDNLVVYHPIVGLCTEYRQWRGKWGTTVKVARVLSIVAVIGIWVGPESQDVHILRKHPGLDLLSAAECGLVSGENNLDDLEVEDV
;
A
#
# COMPACT_ATOMS: atom_id res chain seq x y z
N ILE A 1 20.26 6.51 9.03
CA ILE A 1 19.07 6.25 8.18
C ILE A 1 18.62 4.84 8.52
N GLU A 2 17.38 4.69 8.96
CA GLU A 2 16.79 3.38 9.29
C GLU A 2 15.97 2.88 8.10
N ARG A 3 16.04 1.57 7.79
CA ARG A 3 15.32 0.96 6.67
C ARG A 3 14.29 -0.04 7.20
N TRP A 4 13.06 0.09 6.72
CA TRP A 4 11.93 -0.77 7.12
C TRP A 4 11.07 -1.15 5.91
N GLY A 5 10.09 -2.04 6.15
CA GLY A 5 9.44 -2.77 5.06
C GLY A 5 7.91 -2.77 5.01
N LYS A 6 7.23 -2.22 6.02
CA LYS A 6 5.76 -2.20 6.14
C LYS A 6 5.30 -0.84 6.61
N LEU A 7 4.32 -0.26 5.92
CA LEU A 7 3.67 1.00 6.27
C LEU A 7 2.19 0.74 6.57
N ASP A 8 1.72 1.21 7.70
CA ASP A 8 0.29 1.30 7.99
C ASP A 8 -0.25 2.62 7.42
N LEU A 9 -1.20 2.52 6.49
CA LEU A 9 -1.91 3.67 5.95
C LEU A 9 -3.16 3.98 6.79
N PRO A 10 -3.65 5.22 6.75
CA PRO A 10 -4.97 5.55 7.28
C PRO A 10 -6.04 4.60 6.70
N GLY A 11 -6.96 4.10 7.55
CA GLY A 11 -8.00 3.17 7.09
C GLY A 11 -7.63 1.67 7.13
N LYS A 12 -6.69 1.27 7.99
CA LYS A 12 -6.29 -0.14 8.24
C LYS A 12 -5.64 -0.86 7.05
N ALA A 13 -5.30 -0.15 5.97
CA ALA A 13 -4.58 -0.74 4.85
C ALA A 13 -3.07 -0.83 5.15
N LYS A 14 -2.46 -1.97 4.84
CA LYS A 14 -1.02 -2.18 5.02
C LYS A 14 -0.30 -2.23 3.68
N LEU A 15 0.57 -1.25 3.44
CA LEU A 15 1.46 -1.20 2.29
C LEU A 15 2.75 -1.94 2.64
N ASN A 16 3.06 -3.00 1.90
CA ASN A 16 4.33 -3.70 2.02
C ASN A 16 5.34 -3.16 1.00
N SER A 17 6.62 -3.36 1.27
CA SER A 17 7.67 -3.19 0.28
C SER A 17 8.02 -4.51 -0.38
N ARG A 18 8.59 -4.46 -1.58
CA ARG A 18 9.21 -5.63 -2.24
C ARG A 18 10.21 -6.31 -1.32
N LEU A 19 11.03 -5.54 -0.59
CA LEU A 19 11.99 -6.07 0.40
C LEU A 19 11.32 -6.96 1.45
N ASN A 20 10.13 -6.58 1.93
CA ASN A 20 9.41 -7.34 2.94
C ASN A 20 8.69 -8.57 2.34
N GLU A 21 8.12 -8.46 1.14
CA GLU A 21 7.43 -9.58 0.49
C GLU A 21 8.38 -10.69 0.03
N LEU A 22 9.60 -10.36 -0.39
CA LEU A 22 10.62 -11.35 -0.78
C LEU A 22 11.08 -12.26 0.36
N ARG A 23 10.84 -11.88 1.63
CA ARG A 23 11.18 -12.69 2.81
C ARG A 23 10.13 -13.78 3.11
N ARG A 24 9.03 -13.85 2.35
CA ARG A 24 7.93 -14.79 2.60
C ARG A 24 7.95 -15.90 1.55
N ASP A 25 7.78 -17.14 1.99
CA ASP A 25 7.89 -18.35 1.16
C ASP A 25 6.79 -18.52 0.09
N ARG A 26 5.73 -17.70 0.09
CA ARG A 26 4.72 -17.67 -0.98
C ARG A 26 4.14 -16.26 -1.18
N PRO A 27 4.02 -15.75 -2.42
CA PRO A 27 3.19 -14.59 -2.66
C PRO A 27 1.72 -15.05 -2.73
N GLY A 28 0.93 -14.66 -1.73
CA GLY A 28 -0.53 -14.60 -1.87
C GLY A 28 -0.91 -13.37 -2.69
N ARG A 29 -1.66 -12.45 -2.09
CA ARG A 29 -1.87 -11.09 -2.64
C ARG A 29 -0.70 -10.18 -2.29
N SER A 30 -0.18 -9.46 -3.27
CA SER A 30 0.82 -8.41 -3.06
C SER A 30 0.13 -7.10 -2.69
N SER A 31 0.66 -6.41 -1.69
CA SER A 31 0.17 -5.10 -1.27
C SER A 31 1.27 -4.06 -1.31
N ARG A 32 2.11 -4.11 -2.35
CA ARG A 32 3.26 -3.22 -2.54
C ARG A 32 3.05 -2.08 -3.52
N TYR A 33 1.90 -2.05 -4.18
CA TYR A 33 1.58 -1.01 -5.14
C TYR A 33 0.76 0.08 -4.48
N PHE A 34 1.08 1.32 -4.80
CA PHE A 34 0.49 2.47 -4.13
C PHE A 34 0.22 3.62 -5.09
N GLU A 35 -0.64 4.52 -4.61
CA GLU A 35 -0.93 5.81 -5.20
C GLU A 35 -0.42 6.93 -4.30
N VAL A 36 0.14 7.96 -4.93
CA VAL A 36 0.55 9.21 -4.31
C VAL A 36 -0.36 10.33 -4.75
N CYS A 37 -0.82 11.13 -3.78
CA CYS A 37 -1.49 12.39 -4.06
C CYS A 37 -0.46 13.46 -4.40
N SER A 38 -0.50 13.90 -5.65
CA SER A 38 0.23 15.07 -6.14
C SER A 38 -0.67 15.86 -7.10
N SER A 39 -0.16 16.87 -7.79
CA SER A 39 -0.92 17.60 -8.83
C SER A 39 -1.49 16.68 -9.92
N SER A 40 -0.88 15.51 -10.11
CA SER A 40 -1.35 14.40 -10.94
C SER A 40 -1.25 13.08 -10.17
N PRO A 41 -2.11 12.08 -10.42
CA PRO A 41 -1.96 10.78 -9.78
C PRO A 41 -0.62 10.16 -10.19
N LEU A 42 0.14 9.69 -9.19
CA LEU A 42 1.37 8.94 -9.40
C LEU A 42 1.19 7.55 -8.79
N PHE A 43 1.65 6.54 -9.52
CA PHE A 43 1.56 5.15 -9.10
C PHE A 43 2.93 4.51 -9.09
N GLY A 44 3.10 3.51 -8.24
CA GLY A 44 4.33 2.74 -8.25
C GLY A 44 4.34 1.56 -7.29
N GLU A 45 5.44 0.83 -7.36
CA GLU A 45 5.76 -0.27 -6.46
C GLU A 45 6.76 0.17 -5.40
N ALA A 46 6.41 -0.01 -4.12
CA ALA A 46 7.29 0.28 -3.00
C ALA A 46 8.42 -0.76 -2.95
N LEU A 47 9.66 -0.31 -3.04
CA LEU A 47 10.84 -1.18 -2.97
C LEU A 47 11.35 -1.33 -1.55
N ALA A 48 11.45 -0.21 -0.83
CA ALA A 48 11.81 -0.13 0.58
C ALA A 48 11.40 1.24 1.15
N PHE A 49 11.31 1.32 2.47
CA PHE A 49 11.04 2.57 3.17
C PHE A 49 12.22 2.95 4.06
N TYR A 50 12.37 4.24 4.31
CA TYR A 50 13.48 4.80 5.06
C TYR A 50 13.02 5.91 6.01
N THR A 51 13.55 5.88 7.22
CA THR A 51 13.45 6.99 8.18
C THR A 51 14.78 7.74 8.19
N ARG A 52 14.73 9.02 7.85
CA ARG A 52 15.88 9.94 7.90
C ARG A 52 15.69 10.92 9.05
N ARG A 53 16.69 11.05 9.92
CA ARG A 53 16.77 12.15 10.89
C ARG A 53 17.28 13.40 10.17
N LEU A 54 16.59 14.51 10.37
CA LEU A 54 16.94 15.83 9.87
C LEU A 54 17.84 16.57 10.88
N PRO A 55 18.52 17.66 10.48
CA PRO A 55 19.41 18.42 11.37
C PRO A 55 18.71 19.04 12.59
N ASP A 56 17.40 19.24 12.49
CA ASP A 56 16.52 19.75 13.56
C ASP A 56 15.95 18.64 14.46
N GLU A 57 16.55 17.44 14.42
CA GLU A 57 16.11 16.22 15.11
C GLU A 57 14.76 15.65 14.66
N SER A 58 14.05 16.31 13.75
CA SER A 58 12.81 15.79 13.18
C SER A 58 13.07 14.57 12.29
N THR A 59 12.04 13.75 12.06
CA THR A 59 12.14 12.58 11.19
C THR A 59 11.33 12.75 9.92
N ASP A 60 11.90 12.31 8.81
CA ASP A 60 11.27 12.29 7.49
C ASP A 60 11.23 10.86 6.98
N ASN A 61 10.02 10.40 6.66
CA ASN A 61 9.76 9.05 6.18
C ASN A 61 9.64 9.06 4.66
N LEU A 62 10.46 8.26 3.99
CA LEU A 62 10.58 8.21 2.54
C LEU A 62 10.28 6.80 2.02
N VAL A 63 9.67 6.73 0.85
CA VAL A 63 9.53 5.51 0.07
C VAL A 63 10.44 5.59 -1.15
N VAL A 64 11.26 4.55 -1.34
CA VAL A 64 11.96 4.31 -2.60
C VAL A 64 11.09 3.39 -3.44
N TYR A 65 10.78 3.80 -4.67
CA TYR A 65 9.76 3.12 -5.47
C TYR A 65 10.09 3.04 -6.95
N HIS A 66 9.54 2.02 -7.60
CA HIS A 66 9.56 1.87 -9.05
C HIS A 66 8.29 2.53 -9.62
N PRO A 67 8.39 3.66 -10.34
CA PRO A 67 7.23 4.39 -10.85
C PRO A 67 6.58 3.70 -12.05
N ILE A 68 5.28 3.92 -12.19
CA ILE A 68 4.55 3.72 -13.45
C ILE A 68 4.54 5.08 -14.19
N VAL A 69 4.97 5.07 -15.44
CA VAL A 69 5.15 6.25 -16.31
C VAL A 69 4.29 6.13 -17.56
N GLY A 70 4.21 7.20 -18.36
CA GLY A 70 3.38 7.22 -19.57
C GLY A 70 1.89 7.03 -19.25
N LEU A 71 1.44 7.59 -18.12
CA LEU A 71 0.08 7.42 -17.64
C LEU A 71 -0.91 7.99 -18.66
N CYS A 72 -1.89 7.17 -19.02
CA CYS A 72 -3.05 7.60 -19.78
C CYS A 72 -4.30 6.96 -19.20
N THR A 73 -5.45 7.50 -19.56
CA THR A 73 -6.75 7.00 -19.11
C THR A 73 -7.52 6.50 -20.32
N GLU A 74 -7.89 5.22 -20.31
CA GLU A 74 -8.81 4.65 -21.30
C GLU A 74 -9.97 3.99 -20.53
N TYR A 75 -11.21 4.21 -20.96
CA TYR A 75 -12.41 3.73 -20.25
C TYR A 75 -12.42 4.08 -18.74
N ARG A 76 -11.92 5.27 -18.38
CA ARG A 76 -11.76 5.75 -17.00
C ARG A 76 -10.80 4.91 -16.13
N GLN A 77 -10.03 4.03 -16.73
CA GLN A 77 -9.01 3.24 -16.06
C GLN A 77 -7.63 3.78 -16.37
N TRP A 78 -6.83 3.99 -15.33
CA TRP A 78 -5.43 4.38 -15.48
C TRP A 78 -4.62 3.20 -15.99
N ARG A 79 -3.79 3.47 -17.00
CA ARG A 79 -2.75 2.55 -17.46
C ARG A 79 -1.45 3.28 -17.72
N GLY A 80 -0.35 2.55 -17.68
CA GLY A 80 0.97 3.07 -18.05
C GLY A 80 1.97 1.93 -18.20
N LYS A 81 3.26 2.24 -18.07
CA LYS A 81 4.34 1.25 -18.14
C LYS A 81 5.28 1.41 -16.96
N TRP A 82 5.98 0.35 -16.58
CA TRP A 82 7.06 0.46 -15.62
C TRP A 82 8.15 1.38 -16.16
N GLY A 83 8.55 2.39 -15.36
CA GLY A 83 9.68 3.23 -15.70
C GLY A 83 11.01 2.46 -15.64
N THR A 84 12.10 3.04 -16.10
CA THR A 84 13.44 2.43 -15.99
C THR A 84 14.20 2.89 -14.75
N THR A 85 13.73 3.96 -14.11
CA THR A 85 14.41 4.62 -12.99
C THR A 85 13.63 4.49 -11.70
N VAL A 86 14.33 4.26 -10.60
CA VAL A 86 13.76 4.33 -9.25
C VAL A 86 13.57 5.79 -8.83
N LYS A 87 12.51 6.08 -8.07
CA LYS A 87 12.20 7.41 -7.54
C LYS A 87 12.02 7.38 -6.02
N VAL A 88 11.98 8.57 -5.43
CA VAL A 88 11.76 8.76 -3.98
C VAL A 88 10.57 9.68 -3.78
N ALA A 89 9.69 9.32 -2.85
CA ALA A 89 8.57 10.16 -2.42
C ALA A 89 8.45 10.16 -0.89
N ARG A 90 7.77 11.17 -0.33
CA ARG A 90 7.44 11.18 1.10
C ARG A 90 6.34 10.17 1.38
N VAL A 91 6.47 9.42 2.46
CA VAL A 91 5.45 8.48 2.91
C VAL A 91 4.10 9.17 3.14
N LEU A 92 4.11 10.40 3.67
CA LEU A 92 2.90 11.20 3.89
C LEU A 92 2.11 11.53 2.62
N SER A 93 2.73 11.42 1.44
CA SER A 93 2.06 11.66 0.17
C SER A 93 1.29 10.43 -0.35
N ILE A 94 1.51 9.25 0.25
CA ILE A 94 0.84 8.01 -0.14
C ILE A 94 -0.60 8.05 0.38
N VAL A 95 -1.57 7.84 -0.52
CA VAL A 95 -2.99 7.93 -0.20
C VAL A 95 -3.73 6.61 -0.24
N ALA A 96 -3.25 5.63 -1.01
CA ALA A 96 -3.93 4.34 -1.13
C ALA A 96 -2.99 3.21 -1.53
N VAL A 97 -3.31 2.00 -1.06
CA VAL A 97 -2.85 0.76 -1.69
C VAL A 97 -3.71 0.49 -2.91
N ILE A 98 -3.08 0.14 -4.02
CA ILE A 98 -3.74 -0.25 -5.25
C ILE A 98 -3.37 -1.68 -5.62
N GLY A 99 -4.21 -2.32 -6.42
CA GLY A 99 -3.82 -3.49 -7.20
C GLY A 99 -3.26 -3.06 -8.55
N ILE A 100 -2.56 -3.97 -9.21
CA ILE A 100 -2.19 -3.83 -10.61
C ILE A 100 -2.49 -5.11 -11.37
N TRP A 101 -2.67 -4.98 -12.67
CA TRP A 101 -2.65 -6.10 -13.61
C TRP A 101 -1.75 -5.73 -14.78
N VAL A 102 -0.86 -6.63 -15.19
CA VAL A 102 0.04 -6.42 -16.33
C VAL A 102 -0.51 -7.21 -17.51
N GLY A 103 -0.80 -6.51 -18.60
CA GLY A 103 -1.28 -7.13 -19.82
C GLY A 103 -0.24 -8.11 -20.36
N PRO A 104 -0.60 -9.39 -20.61
CA PRO A 104 0.38 -10.40 -21.01
C PRO A 104 1.07 -10.06 -22.34
N GLU A 105 0.36 -9.44 -23.26
CA GLU A 105 0.87 -9.08 -24.59
C GLU A 105 1.42 -7.65 -24.66
N SER A 106 0.64 -6.66 -24.22
CA SER A 106 1.03 -5.25 -24.32
C SER A 106 2.08 -4.82 -23.29
N GLN A 107 2.22 -5.59 -22.20
CA GLN A 107 3.00 -5.23 -21.01
C GLN A 107 2.54 -3.92 -20.35
N ASP A 108 1.32 -3.46 -20.67
CA ASP A 108 0.73 -2.30 -20.03
C ASP A 108 0.34 -2.65 -18.58
N VAL A 109 0.61 -1.72 -17.68
CA VAL A 109 0.26 -1.83 -16.27
C VAL A 109 -1.07 -1.13 -16.05
N HIS A 110 -2.11 -1.90 -15.81
CA HIS A 110 -3.45 -1.42 -15.48
C HIS A 110 -3.58 -1.23 -13.96
N ILE A 111 -4.05 -0.07 -13.55
CA ILE A 111 -4.25 0.28 -12.14
C ILE A 111 -5.62 -0.23 -11.69
N LEU A 112 -5.66 -0.93 -10.55
CA LEU A 112 -6.87 -1.46 -9.94
C LEU A 112 -7.10 -0.78 -8.59
N ARG A 113 -7.94 0.26 -8.58
CA ARG A 113 -8.37 0.93 -7.35
C ARG A 113 -9.55 0.19 -6.72
N LYS A 114 -9.69 0.31 -5.39
CA LYS A 114 -10.94 -0.05 -4.73
C LYS A 114 -12.04 0.92 -5.19
N HIS A 115 -13.26 0.41 -5.30
CA HIS A 115 -14.42 1.24 -5.63
C HIS A 115 -14.78 2.12 -4.42
N PRO A 116 -15.03 3.43 -4.59
CA PRO A 116 -15.33 4.33 -3.47
C PRO A 116 -16.61 3.96 -2.71
N GLY A 117 -17.55 3.29 -3.38
CA GLY A 117 -18.75 2.75 -2.71
C GLY A 117 -18.45 1.70 -1.64
N LEU A 118 -17.23 1.16 -1.57
CA LEU A 118 -16.82 0.28 -0.47
C LEU A 118 -16.81 1.01 0.88
N ASP A 119 -16.50 2.31 0.88
CA ASP A 119 -16.47 3.13 2.11
C ASP A 119 -17.88 3.43 2.64
N LEU A 120 -18.92 3.18 1.84
CA LEU A 120 -20.32 3.36 2.21
C LEU A 120 -20.92 2.11 2.88
N LEU A 121 -20.20 0.99 2.87
CA LEU A 121 -20.69 -0.25 3.48
C LEU A 121 -20.57 -0.18 5.00
N SER A 122 -21.63 -0.61 5.68
CA SER A 122 -21.62 -0.85 7.12
C SER A 122 -20.67 -2.00 7.48
N ALA A 123 -20.31 -2.10 8.77
CA ALA A 123 -19.52 -3.22 9.28
C ALA A 123 -20.18 -4.58 8.96
N ALA A 124 -21.50 -4.68 9.12
CA ALA A 124 -22.26 -5.89 8.82
C ALA A 124 -22.20 -6.25 7.32
N GLU A 125 -22.37 -5.28 6.41
CA GLU A 125 -22.23 -5.49 4.96
C GLU A 125 -20.80 -5.84 4.54
N CYS A 126 -19.81 -5.41 5.32
CA CYS A 126 -18.41 -5.82 5.17
C CYS A 126 -18.11 -7.21 5.76
N GLY A 127 -19.10 -7.89 6.36
CA GLY A 127 -18.92 -9.17 7.04
C GLY A 127 -18.13 -9.07 8.34
N LEU A 128 -18.02 -7.87 8.92
CA LEU A 128 -17.41 -7.63 10.23
C LEU A 128 -18.52 -7.66 11.27
N VAL A 129 -18.69 -8.81 11.94
CA VAL A 129 -19.68 -8.95 13.01
C VAL A 129 -19.14 -8.23 14.25
N SER A 130 -19.83 -7.19 14.71
CA SER A 130 -19.55 -6.56 15.99
C SER A 130 -20.07 -7.48 17.11
N GLY A 131 -19.21 -8.34 17.66
CA GLY A 131 -19.54 -9.08 18.89
C GLY A 131 -19.07 -10.51 18.95
N GLU A 132 -17.77 -10.72 19.08
CA GLU A 132 -17.26 -11.84 19.88
C GLU A 132 -16.47 -11.21 21.03
N ASN A 133 -17.18 -10.99 22.14
CA ASN A 133 -16.53 -10.76 23.43
C ASN A 133 -15.78 -12.05 23.75
N ASN A 134 -14.46 -12.07 23.57
CA ASN A 134 -13.60 -13.09 24.15
C ASN A 134 -13.72 -12.98 25.68
N LEU A 135 -14.58 -13.81 26.26
CA LEU A 135 -14.79 -13.97 27.70
C LEU A 135 -14.15 -15.26 28.24
N ASP A 136 -13.26 -15.90 27.47
CA ASP A 136 -12.70 -17.21 27.81
C ASP A 136 -11.31 -17.19 28.48
N ASP A 137 -10.74 -16.01 28.81
CA ASP A 137 -9.48 -15.91 29.55
C ASP A 137 -9.67 -15.35 30.98
N LEU A 138 -10.59 -15.93 31.75
CA LEU A 138 -10.53 -15.84 33.21
C LEU A 138 -9.99 -17.17 33.76
N GLU A 139 -8.66 -17.30 33.79
CA GLU A 139 -8.00 -18.25 34.67
C GLU A 139 -8.35 -17.88 36.12
N VAL A 140 -9.14 -18.72 36.76
CA VAL A 140 -9.42 -18.64 38.20
C VAL A 140 -8.17 -19.14 38.92
N GLU A 141 -7.46 -18.25 39.62
CA GLU A 141 -6.44 -18.66 40.58
C GLU A 141 -7.14 -19.37 41.76
N ASP A 142 -6.84 -20.66 41.94
CA ASP A 142 -7.24 -21.42 43.13
C ASP A 142 -6.52 -20.87 44.38
N VAL A 143 -7.29 -20.63 45.44
CA VAL A 143 -6.82 -20.27 46.80
C VAL A 143 -6.61 -21.52 47.64
#